data_AF-A0A7U8GGF0-F1
#
_entry.id   AF-A0A7U8GGF0-F1
#
_cell.length_a   1.000
_cell.length_b   1.000
_cell.length_c   1.000
_cell.angle_alpha   90.00
_cell.angle_beta   90.00
_cell.angle_gamma   90.00
#
_symmetry.space_group_name_H-M   'P 1'
#
loop_
_entity.id
_entity.type
_entity.pdbx_description
1 polymer ?
#
loop_
_entity_poly.entity_id
_entity_poly.type
_entity_poly.pdbx_seq_one_letter_code
_entity_poly.pdbx_strand_id
1 'polypeptide(L)'
;MRYFKFKRNFIAVLSEYKHNHYIEDIVAFTRDEIRAIEIKLSKSDFIADFRNKHSKHQISNDIFYNRFYFCVPFYLGKFALEYLENYPYGLLVIDSSRNVIVAKHSKVLKAKKELSKEFLFKTLSRITNENITLMEKRY
;
A
#
# COMPACT_ATOMS: atom_id res chain seq x y z
N MET A 1 -4.45 4.92 -7.38
CA MET A 1 -3.96 6.14 -6.68
C MET A 1 -5.05 7.16 -6.33
N ARG A 2 -5.93 7.57 -7.26
CA ARG A 2 -7.02 8.55 -7.00
C ARG A 2 -7.84 8.25 -5.74
N TYR A 3 -8.15 6.97 -5.50
CA TYR A 3 -8.86 6.50 -4.31
C TYR A 3 -8.20 6.99 -3.00
N PHE A 4 -6.90 6.78 -2.84
CA PHE A 4 -6.20 7.18 -1.61
C PHE A 4 -6.10 8.70 -1.49
N LYS A 5 -5.70 9.39 -2.56
CA LYS A 5 -5.45 10.82 -2.52
C LYS A 5 -6.74 11.63 -2.35
N PHE A 6 -7.74 11.40 -3.19
CA PHE A 6 -8.92 12.29 -3.29
C PHE A 6 -10.15 11.77 -2.55
N LYS A 7 -10.36 10.45 -2.49
CA LYS A 7 -11.51 9.87 -1.76
C LYS A 7 -11.20 9.63 -0.29
N ARG A 8 -9.93 9.38 0.05
CA ARG A 8 -9.50 9.05 1.42
C ARG A 8 -8.61 10.11 2.06
N ASN A 9 -8.32 11.22 1.37
CA ASN A 9 -7.56 12.37 1.87
C ASN A 9 -6.16 12.02 2.41
N PHE A 10 -5.47 11.08 1.75
CA PHE A 10 -4.08 10.81 2.07
C PHE A 10 -3.18 11.98 1.65
N ILE A 11 -2.18 12.29 2.46
CA ILE A 11 -1.23 13.38 2.19
C ILE A 11 -0.47 13.09 0.91
N ALA A 12 0.01 11.85 0.78
CA ALA A 12 0.71 11.39 -0.40
C ALA A 12 0.44 9.91 -0.68
N VAL A 13 0.64 9.57 -1.95
CA VAL A 13 0.51 8.24 -2.52
C VAL A 13 1.68 8.05 -3.47
N LEU A 14 2.55 7.09 -3.18
CA LEU A 14 3.77 6.81 -3.93
C LEU A 14 3.63 5.43 -4.57
N SER A 15 4.09 5.28 -5.81
CA SER A 15 4.28 3.97 -6.43
C SER A 15 5.73 3.52 -6.32
N GLU A 16 5.95 2.20 -6.29
CA GLU A 16 7.29 1.58 -6.29
C GLU A 16 8.18 2.19 -5.19
N TYR A 17 7.67 2.21 -3.97
CA TYR A 17 8.36 2.86 -2.85
C TYR A 17 9.35 1.90 -2.23
N LYS A 18 10.63 2.28 -2.31
CA LYS A 18 11.73 1.57 -1.65
C LYS A 18 12.01 2.18 -0.28
N HIS A 19 12.00 1.34 0.76
CA HIS A 19 12.39 1.68 2.12
C HIS A 19 13.25 0.57 2.71
N ASN A 20 14.53 0.86 2.96
CA ASN A 20 15.52 -0.15 3.33
C ASN A 20 15.54 -1.31 2.31
N HIS A 21 15.24 -2.52 2.74
CA HIS A 21 15.17 -3.73 1.92
C HIS A 21 13.75 -4.03 1.37
N TYR A 22 12.78 -3.17 1.66
CA TYR A 22 11.39 -3.32 1.21
C TYR A 22 11.15 -2.50 -0.05
N ILE A 23 10.44 -3.11 -0.99
CA ILE A 23 9.84 -2.44 -2.14
C ILE A 23 8.35 -2.75 -2.05
N GLU A 24 7.52 -1.71 -2.04
CA GLU A 24 6.07 -1.80 -1.97
C GLU A 24 5.47 -1.16 -3.23
N ASP A 25 4.48 -1.81 -3.84
CA ASP A 25 3.85 -1.31 -5.07
C ASP A 25 3.24 0.07 -4.88
N ILE A 26 2.52 0.25 -3.77
CA ILE A 26 1.97 1.54 -3.36
C ILE A 26 2.18 1.77 -1.87
N VAL A 27 2.61 2.98 -1.52
CA VAL A 27 2.60 3.48 -0.15
C VAL A 27 1.75 4.73 -0.09
N ALA A 28 0.79 4.75 0.82
CA ALA A 28 -0.04 5.91 1.08
C ALA A 28 0.03 6.27 2.56
N PHE A 29 0.23 7.55 2.90
CA PHE A 29 0.20 7.98 4.30
C PHE A 29 -0.63 9.23 4.58
N THR A 30 -1.07 9.31 5.83
CA THR A 30 -1.63 10.48 6.52
C THR A 30 -0.61 10.96 7.56
N ARG A 31 -0.95 11.94 8.42
CA ARG A 31 -0.03 12.37 9.51
C ARG A 31 0.30 11.24 10.48
N ASP A 32 -0.67 10.34 10.70
CA ASP A 32 -0.63 9.39 11.82
C ASP A 32 -0.59 7.93 11.37
N GLU A 33 -0.57 7.67 10.07
CA GLU A 33 -0.68 6.33 9.52
C GLU A 33 -0.06 6.20 8.14
N ILE A 34 0.78 5.17 7.97
CA ILE A 34 1.27 4.68 6.69
C ILE A 34 0.56 3.35 6.36
N ARG A 35 0.12 3.24 5.12
CA ARG A 35 -0.42 2.01 4.53
C ARG A 35 0.46 1.58 3.36
N ALA A 36 0.89 0.33 3.40
CA ALA A 36 1.44 -0.36 2.24
C ALA A 36 0.32 -1.14 1.54
N ILE A 37 0.33 -1.08 0.21
CA ILE A 37 -0.64 -1.74 -0.65
C ILE A 37 0.13 -2.49 -1.73
N GLU A 38 -0.14 -3.79 -1.81
CA GLU A 38 0.45 -4.69 -2.78
C GLU A 38 -0.61 -5.11 -3.81
N ILE A 39 -0.32 -4.94 -5.09
CA ILE A 39 -1.24 -5.20 -6.19
C ILE A 39 -0.99 -6.61 -6.72
N LYS A 40 -2.04 -7.41 -6.85
CA LYS A 40 -1.95 -8.77 -7.40
C LYS A 40 -2.98 -9.00 -8.49
N LEU A 41 -2.50 -9.46 -9.63
CA LEU A 41 -3.32 -9.66 -10.83
C LEU A 41 -3.65 -11.14 -11.09
N SER A 42 -3.07 -12.06 -10.32
CA SER A 42 -3.35 -13.50 -10.46
C SER A 42 -3.29 -14.21 -9.10
N LYS A 43 -3.86 -15.42 -9.04
CA LYS A 43 -3.81 -16.26 -7.82
C LYS A 43 -2.38 -16.68 -7.46
N SER A 44 -1.56 -17.03 -8.46
CA SER A 44 -0.18 -17.47 -8.24
C SER A 44 0.68 -16.35 -7.66
N ASP A 45 0.60 -15.16 -8.26
CA ASP A 45 1.25 -13.94 -7.78
C ASP A 45 0.82 -13.61 -6.35
N PHE A 46 -0.48 -13.65 -6.07
CA PHE A 46 -1.01 -13.46 -4.72
C PHE A 46 -0.43 -14.44 -3.69
N ILE A 47 -0.42 -15.74 -4.00
CA ILE A 47 0.06 -16.78 -3.07
C ILE A 47 1.56 -16.62 -2.81
N ALA A 48 2.36 -16.36 -3.85
CA ALA A 48 3.80 -16.20 -3.74
C ALA A 48 4.14 -15.05 -2.77
N ASP A 49 3.52 -13.89 -2.99
CA ASP A 49 3.79 -12.72 -2.18
C ASP A 49 3.15 -12.76 -0.82
N PHE A 50 2.01 -13.41 -0.67
CA PHE A 50 1.46 -13.68 0.64
C PHE A 50 2.47 -14.42 1.53
N ARG A 51 3.10 -15.48 1.02
CA ARG A 51 4.08 -16.28 1.78
C ARG A 51 5.29 -15.42 2.16
N ASN A 52 5.80 -14.65 1.20
CA ASN A 52 6.95 -13.77 1.40
C ASN A 52 6.67 -12.67 2.43
N LYS A 53 5.54 -11.95 2.29
CA LYS A 53 5.16 -10.86 3.20
C LYS A 53 4.82 -11.39 4.58
N HIS A 54 4.13 -12.53 4.68
CA HIS A 54 3.80 -13.12 5.97
C HIS A 54 5.04 -13.49 6.79
N SER A 55 6.02 -14.14 6.17
CA SER A 55 7.31 -14.41 6.82
C SER A 55 8.00 -13.13 7.27
N LYS A 56 8.10 -12.11 6.39
CA LYS A 56 8.76 -10.83 6.71
C LYS A 56 8.06 -10.05 7.84
N HIS A 57 6.73 -10.08 7.89
CA HIS A 57 5.96 -9.36 8.91
C HIS A 57 5.97 -10.05 10.28
N GLN A 58 6.18 -11.37 10.33
CA GLN A 58 6.34 -12.08 11.61
C GLN A 58 7.72 -11.87 12.22
N ILE A 59 8.76 -11.80 11.38
CA ILE A 59 10.15 -11.84 11.82
C ILE A 59 10.72 -10.43 12.03
N SER A 60 10.35 -9.46 11.18
CA SER A 60 11.02 -8.15 11.18
C SER A 60 10.25 -7.10 11.99
N ASN A 61 10.98 -6.43 12.89
CA ASN A 61 10.55 -5.14 13.46
C ASN A 61 10.69 -3.99 12.44
N ASP A 62 11.20 -4.28 11.24
CA ASP A 62 11.57 -3.32 10.20
C ASP A 62 10.42 -2.88 9.30
N ILE A 63 9.21 -3.42 9.50
CA ILE A 63 8.03 -2.87 8.82
C ILE A 63 7.86 -1.40 9.20
N PHE A 64 7.87 -0.52 8.19
CA PHE A 64 7.78 0.94 8.40
C PHE A 64 6.33 1.44 8.33
N TYR A 65 5.38 0.58 7.97
CA TYR A 65 3.97 0.90 7.85
C TYR A 65 3.12 0.32 8.98
N ASN A 66 1.98 0.96 9.24
CA ASN A 66 1.05 0.56 10.30
C ASN A 66 0.05 -0.48 9.83
N ARG A 67 -0.28 -0.48 8.53
CA ARG A 67 -1.30 -1.34 7.94
C ARG A 67 -0.84 -1.83 6.57
N PHE A 68 -1.25 -3.05 6.25
CA PHE A 68 -0.97 -3.68 4.96
C PHE A 68 -2.27 -4.13 4.29
N TYR A 69 -2.37 -3.89 2.98
CA TYR A 69 -3.49 -4.32 2.15
C TYR A 69 -2.99 -5.05 0.91
N PHE A 70 -3.66 -6.13 0.55
CA PHE A 70 -3.66 -6.59 -0.83
C PHE A 70 -4.71 -5.82 -1.64
N CYS A 71 -4.41 -5.53 -2.90
CA CYS A 71 -5.35 -4.97 -3.85
C CYS A 71 -5.47 -5.90 -5.05
N VAL A 72 -6.68 -6.40 -5.31
CA VAL A 72 -6.92 -7.39 -6.37
C VAL A 72 -8.11 -6.99 -7.25
N PRO A 73 -8.17 -7.44 -8.51
CA PRO A 73 -9.37 -7.35 -9.32
C PRO A 73 -10.58 -8.07 -8.71
N PHE A 74 -11.80 -7.62 -9.03
CA PHE A 74 -13.06 -8.16 -8.51
C PHE A 74 -13.16 -9.69 -8.59
N TYR A 75 -12.76 -10.28 -9.70
CA TYR A 75 -12.82 -11.73 -9.91
C TYR A 75 -11.90 -12.55 -8.96
N LEU A 76 -10.88 -11.93 -8.36
CA LEU A 76 -10.02 -12.56 -7.33
C LEU A 76 -10.49 -12.29 -5.90
N GLY A 77 -11.45 -11.37 -5.72
CA GLY A 77 -11.85 -10.87 -4.40
C GLY A 77 -12.29 -11.98 -3.45
N LYS A 78 -13.16 -12.90 -3.90
CA LYS A 78 -13.64 -14.02 -3.08
C LYS A 78 -12.50 -14.93 -2.63
N PHE A 79 -11.66 -15.36 -3.58
CA PHE A 79 -10.49 -16.20 -3.29
C PHE A 79 -9.53 -15.53 -2.29
N ALA A 80 -9.18 -14.27 -2.52
CA ALA A 80 -8.27 -13.54 -1.63
C ALA A 80 -8.90 -13.31 -0.24
N LEU A 81 -10.22 -13.08 -0.17
CA LEU A 81 -10.92 -12.88 1.09
C LEU A 81 -10.88 -14.14 1.97
N GLU A 82 -11.21 -15.29 1.39
CA GLU A 82 -11.14 -16.61 2.04
C GLU A 82 -9.69 -16.87 2.51
N TYR A 83 -8.70 -16.62 1.66
CA TYR A 83 -7.30 -16.85 1.99
C TYR A 83 -6.79 -15.93 3.13
N LEU A 84 -7.36 -14.73 3.27
CA LEU A 84 -6.95 -13.74 4.26
C LEU A 84 -7.75 -13.78 5.56
N GLU A 85 -8.74 -14.66 5.71
CA GLU A 85 -9.72 -14.65 6.81
C GLU A 85 -9.05 -14.51 8.19
N ASN A 86 -8.03 -15.34 8.45
CA ASN A 86 -7.35 -15.41 9.75
C ASN A 86 -6.09 -14.53 9.85
N TYR A 87 -5.83 -13.68 8.86
CA TYR A 87 -4.62 -12.87 8.80
C TYR A 87 -4.90 -11.39 9.09
N PRO A 88 -3.91 -10.61 9.59
CA PRO A 88 -4.12 -9.21 9.94
C PRO A 88 -4.23 -8.28 8.72
N TYR A 89 -4.11 -8.81 7.49
CA TYR A 89 -4.07 -8.01 6.27
C TYR A 89 -5.46 -7.58 5.81
N GLY A 90 -5.53 -6.40 5.20
CA GLY A 90 -6.73 -5.92 4.55
C GLY A 90 -6.81 -6.35 3.10
N LEU A 91 -8.01 -6.23 2.52
CA LEU A 91 -8.27 -6.53 1.13
C LEU A 91 -9.02 -5.37 0.49
N LEU A 92 -8.44 -4.85 -0.59
CA LEU A 92 -9.06 -3.92 -1.51
C LEU A 92 -9.40 -4.66 -2.79
N VAL A 93 -10.58 -4.39 -3.31
CA VAL A 93 -11.06 -4.97 -4.55
C VAL A 93 -11.33 -3.85 -5.53
N ILE A 94 -10.82 -3.97 -6.76
CA ILE A 94 -11.10 -3.04 -7.85
C ILE A 94 -12.04 -3.68 -8.88
N ASP A 95 -13.14 -2.99 -9.19
CA ASP A 95 -14.09 -3.41 -10.21
C ASP A 95 -13.67 -2.93 -11.62
N SER A 96 -14.42 -3.36 -12.65
CA SER A 96 -14.21 -2.96 -14.04
C SER A 96 -14.38 -1.45 -14.27
N SER A 97 -15.19 -0.78 -13.44
CA SER A 97 -15.38 0.67 -13.43
C SER A 97 -14.29 1.42 -12.64
N ARG A 98 -13.24 0.72 -12.20
CA ARG A 98 -12.11 1.26 -11.41
C ARG A 98 -12.51 1.79 -10.03
N ASN A 99 -13.66 1.38 -9.51
CA ASN A 99 -14.04 1.66 -8.13
C ASN A 99 -13.27 0.73 -7.20
N VAL A 100 -12.74 1.30 -6.12
CA VAL A 100 -12.06 0.55 -5.08
C VAL A 100 -13.02 0.34 -3.90
N ILE A 101 -13.25 -0.91 -3.56
CA ILE A 101 -14.09 -1.39 -2.46
C ILE A 101 -13.17 -2.00 -1.39
N VAL A 102 -13.44 -1.70 -0.12
CA VAL A 102 -12.75 -2.37 1.00
C VAL A 102 -13.50 -3.66 1.31
N ALA A 103 -12.97 -4.81 0.87
CA ALA A 103 -13.58 -6.11 1.14
C ALA A 103 -13.21 -6.64 2.54
N LYS A 104 -12.03 -6.25 3.06
CA LYS A 104 -11.60 -6.55 4.43
C LYS A 104 -10.76 -5.42 4.99
N HIS A 105 -11.11 -4.96 6.19
CA HIS A 105 -10.27 -4.01 6.92
C HIS A 105 -9.04 -4.71 7.50
N SER A 106 -7.87 -4.10 7.36
CA SER A 106 -6.66 -4.60 8.00
C SER A 106 -6.70 -4.39 9.52
N LYS A 107 -5.93 -5.17 10.26
CA LYS A 107 -5.53 -4.87 11.64
C LYS A 107 -4.30 -3.96 11.63
N VAL A 108 -4.01 -3.35 12.78
CA VAL A 108 -2.77 -2.58 12.96
C VAL A 108 -1.62 -3.58 13.15
N LEU A 109 -0.61 -3.51 12.29
CA LEU A 109 0.59 -4.34 12.36
C LEU A 109 1.66 -3.71 13.27
N LYS A 110 1.75 -2.38 13.24
CA LYS A 110 2.70 -1.60 14.04
C LYS A 110 2.01 -0.38 14.62
N ALA A 111 2.24 -0.14 15.90
CA ALA A 111 1.67 1.00 16.62
C ALA A 111 1.91 2.30 15.84
N LYS A 112 0.91 3.18 15.86
CA LYS A 112 1.02 4.50 15.26
C LYS A 112 2.16 5.24 15.94
N LYS A 113 3.09 5.74 15.15
CA LYS A 113 4.08 6.72 15.56
C LYS A 113 3.89 7.92 14.65
N GLU A 114 4.07 9.10 15.21
CA GLU A 114 4.15 10.31 14.40
C GLU A 114 5.21 10.10 13.33
N LEU A 115 4.90 10.50 12.10
CA LEU A 115 5.86 10.40 11.02
C LEU A 115 7.07 11.27 11.31
N SER A 116 8.27 10.71 11.18
CA SER A 116 9.47 11.51 11.34
C SER A 116 9.49 12.63 10.29
N LYS A 117 9.93 13.82 10.71
CA LYS A 117 10.10 14.96 9.80
C LYS A 117 10.98 14.58 8.61
N GLU A 118 11.98 13.74 8.84
CA GLU A 118 12.86 13.20 7.79
C GLU A 118 12.09 12.36 6.76
N PHE A 119 11.22 11.45 7.19
CA PHE A 119 10.39 10.64 6.30
C PHE A 119 9.47 11.52 5.46
N LEU A 120 8.81 12.50 6.10
CA LEU A 120 7.94 13.46 5.41
C LEU A 120 8.73 14.27 4.38
N PHE A 121 9.87 14.84 4.77
CA PHE A 121 10.70 15.67 3.91
C PHE A 121 11.20 14.88 2.69
N LYS A 122 11.82 13.70 2.89
CA LYS A 122 12.29 12.85 1.80
C LYS A 122 11.17 12.51 0.81
N THR A 123 9.99 12.23 1.34
CA THR A 123 8.84 11.86 0.51
C THR A 123 8.29 13.04 -0.27
N LEU A 124 8.12 14.20 0.37
CA LEU A 124 7.65 15.42 -0.29
C LEU A 124 8.64 15.86 -1.38
N SER A 125 9.95 15.79 -1.11
CA SER A 125 10.99 16.09 -2.10
C SER A 125 10.91 15.16 -3.31
N ARG A 126 10.69 13.85 -3.11
CA ARG A 126 10.49 12.90 -4.21
C ARG A 126 9.28 13.29 -5.07
N ILE A 127 8.13 13.56 -4.45
CA ILE A 127 6.91 13.93 -5.17
C ILE A 127 7.09 15.24 -5.94
N THR A 128 7.74 16.22 -5.34
CA THR A 128 8.06 17.49 -5.99
C THR A 128 8.95 17.28 -7.21
N ASN A 129 10.01 16.47 -7.10
CA ASN A 129 10.89 16.15 -8.22
C ASN A 129 10.14 15.42 -9.35
N GLU A 130 9.32 14.42 -9.03
CA GLU A 130 8.49 13.72 -10.01
C GLU A 130 7.56 14.69 -10.75
N ASN A 131 6.94 15.65 -10.04
CA ASN A 131 6.09 16.67 -10.65
C ASN A 131 6.87 17.63 -11.55
N ILE A 132 8.06 18.08 -11.14
CA ILE A 132 8.92 18.95 -11.96
C ILE A 132 9.29 18.24 -13.27
N THR A 133 9.79 17.00 -13.20
CA THR A 133 10.13 16.22 -14.39
C THR A 133 8.93 15.99 -15.30
N LEU A 134 7.73 15.80 -14.75
CA LEU A 134 6.50 15.69 -15.55
C LEU A 134 6.12 16.99 -16.25
N MET A 135 6.40 18.15 -15.65
CA MET A 135 6.19 19.45 -16.29
C MET A 135 7.20 19.68 -17.42
N GLU A 136 8.47 19.34 -17.21
CA GLU A 136 9.52 19.48 -18.23
C GLU A 136 9.25 18.62 -19.47
N LYS A 137 8.73 17.40 -19.30
CA LYS A 137 8.36 16.50 -20.41
C LYS A 137 7.16 16.96 -21.24
N ARG A 138 6.43 17.99 -20.80
CA ARG A 138 5.24 18.52 -21.50
C ARG A 138 5.55 19.70 -22.42
N TYR A 139 6.75 20.25 -22.34
CA TYR A 139 7.28 21.28 -23.23
C TYR A 139 8.32 20.67 -24.18
#